data_AF-A0A8C0ASC3-F1
#
_entry.id   AF-A0A8C0ASC3-F1
#
_cell.length_a   1.000
_cell.length_b   1.000
_cell.length_c   1.000
_cell.angle_alpha   90.00
_cell.angle_beta   90.00
_cell.angle_gamma   90.00
#
_symmetry.space_group_name_H-M   'P 1'
#
loop_
_entity.id
_entity.type
_entity.pdbx_description
1 polymer ?
#
loop_
_entity_poly.entity_id
_entity_poly.type
_entity_poly.pdbx_seq_one_letter_code
_entity_poly.pdbx_strand_id
1 'polypeptide(L)'
;QSTGQKEHLSRCLQRGIRRVRDLCKVLQLPTVFEETAVSYFQRALQHTSFHLVSLEKKELLGGCCVFVTCRQHNWPLTMGTICSLLYAKQELFASVYLSLQKELGLSVPALSLADLVKTHLNSFRLFQHAADIPAPFVEDREKMVARTMQIVELASETWLVTGRHPVPIVTAAAFLSWQSLQPAARLTCTFARFCKLAGVDLPPPAHLRLKELLEILLRMASKLAWLRVFNMDKKTVVKHIGDLLQHRIFLLKNAFCLEDEEEQCAAAPSEGSPGSPPAAGGAVQEKGHPLEGKRQREGSPRPLLPPCLINPRKRLRTAALSASDSAITGDEPISDSEIEQYLRGPEEIRAFRKAKAWQ
;
A
#
# COMPACT_ATOMS: atom_id res chain seq x y z
N GLN A 1 -20.66 17.76 -41.23
CA GLN A 1 -19.25 17.51 -40.82
C GLN A 1 -18.35 17.80 -42.03
N SER A 2 -17.42 18.74 -41.90
CA SER A 2 -16.61 19.31 -43.00
C SER A 2 -15.36 18.46 -43.30
N THR A 3 -14.94 18.40 -44.57
CA THR A 3 -13.78 17.66 -45.09
C THR A 3 -12.48 17.91 -44.31
N GLY A 4 -12.26 19.13 -43.79
CA GLY A 4 -11.07 19.45 -42.98
C GLY A 4 -11.00 18.74 -41.62
N GLN A 5 -12.14 18.38 -41.01
CA GLN A 5 -12.15 17.61 -39.75
C GLN A 5 -11.71 16.16 -39.97
N LYS A 6 -12.10 15.55 -41.09
CA LYS A 6 -11.71 14.17 -41.44
C LYS A 6 -10.21 14.06 -41.73
N GLU A 7 -9.62 15.05 -42.40
CA GLU A 7 -8.17 15.09 -42.66
C GLU A 7 -7.33 15.30 -41.38
N HIS A 8 -7.78 16.16 -40.47
CA HIS A 8 -7.09 16.38 -39.19
C HIS A 8 -7.17 15.14 -38.29
N LEU A 9 -8.32 14.47 -38.24
CA LEU A 9 -8.48 13.18 -37.56
C LEU A 9 -7.55 12.12 -38.14
N SER A 10 -7.43 12.06 -39.46
CA SER A 10 -6.51 11.13 -40.14
C SER A 10 -5.05 11.36 -39.74
N ARG A 11 -4.60 12.62 -39.67
CA ARG A 11 -3.23 12.96 -39.24
C ARG A 11 -2.96 12.64 -37.76
N CYS A 12 -3.88 13.01 -36.86
CA CYS A 12 -3.77 12.67 -35.44
C CYS A 12 -3.75 11.16 -35.21
N LEU A 13 -4.59 10.42 -35.93
CA LEU A 13 -4.66 8.96 -35.89
C LEU A 13 -3.33 8.34 -36.33
N GLN A 14 -2.79 8.75 -37.48
CA GLN A 14 -1.51 8.23 -37.97
C GLN A 14 -0.33 8.52 -37.03
N ARG A 15 -0.29 9.71 -36.42
CA ARG A 15 0.74 10.08 -35.45
C ARG A 15 0.60 9.25 -34.16
N GLY A 16 -0.62 9.04 -33.69
CA GLY A 16 -0.89 8.23 -32.51
C GLY A 16 -0.55 6.76 -32.72
N ILE A 17 -0.92 6.17 -33.86
CA ILE A 17 -0.54 4.80 -34.22
C ILE A 17 0.97 4.64 -34.24
N ARG A 18 1.72 5.56 -34.88
CA ARG A 18 3.19 5.52 -34.89
C ARG A 18 3.76 5.49 -33.47
N ARG A 19 3.28 6.37 -32.59
CA ARG A 19 3.72 6.43 -31.19
C ARG A 19 3.41 5.16 -30.39
N VAL A 20 2.24 4.55 -30.61
CA VAL A 20 1.90 3.26 -29.98
C VAL A 20 2.90 2.19 -30.39
N ARG A 21 3.20 2.10 -31.69
CA ARG A 21 4.20 1.15 -32.21
C ARG A 21 5.60 1.42 -31.67
N ASP A 22 6.02 2.68 -31.64
CA ASP A 22 7.32 3.07 -31.11
C ASP A 22 7.44 2.71 -29.63
N LEU A 23 6.38 2.93 -28.83
CA LEU A 23 6.36 2.53 -27.43
C LEU A 23 6.45 1.01 -27.26
N CYS A 24 5.73 0.22 -28.07
CA CYS A 24 5.85 -1.24 -28.05
C CYS A 24 7.26 -1.71 -28.38
N LYS A 25 7.94 -1.07 -29.34
CA LYS A 25 9.34 -1.37 -29.70
C LYS A 25 10.32 -1.01 -28.59
N VAL A 26 10.16 0.15 -27.95
CA VAL A 26 10.98 0.57 -26.79
C VAL A 26 10.85 -0.44 -25.65
N LEU A 27 9.64 -0.95 -25.42
CA LEU A 27 9.35 -1.97 -24.40
C LEU A 27 9.69 -3.40 -24.85
N GLN A 28 10.14 -3.59 -26.09
CA GLN A 28 10.45 -4.89 -26.70
C GLN A 28 9.28 -5.90 -26.63
N LEU A 29 8.06 -5.42 -26.86
CA LEU A 29 6.85 -6.25 -26.79
C LEU A 29 6.67 -7.11 -28.05
N PRO A 30 6.04 -8.29 -27.94
CA PRO A 30 5.67 -9.10 -29.11
C PRO A 30 4.76 -8.36 -30.09
N THR A 31 4.83 -8.69 -31.37
CA THR A 31 4.03 -8.05 -32.44
C THR A 31 2.52 -8.10 -32.19
N VAL A 32 2.03 -9.20 -31.61
CA VAL A 32 0.61 -9.36 -31.22
C VAL A 32 0.13 -8.26 -30.27
N PHE A 33 1.01 -7.76 -29.41
CA PHE A 33 0.69 -6.68 -28.46
C PHE A 33 0.57 -5.35 -29.21
N GLU A 34 1.46 -5.11 -30.16
CA GLU A 34 1.42 -3.92 -31.01
C GLU A 34 0.09 -3.83 -31.77
N GLU A 35 -0.32 -4.91 -32.42
CA GLU A 35 -1.57 -4.97 -33.18
C GLU A 35 -2.80 -4.71 -32.28
N THR A 36 -2.83 -5.35 -31.11
CA THR A 36 -3.91 -5.19 -30.14
C THR A 36 -3.98 -3.76 -29.59
N ALA A 37 -2.84 -3.17 -29.22
CA ALA A 37 -2.78 -1.80 -28.71
C ALA A 37 -3.18 -0.78 -29.78
N VAL A 38 -2.76 -0.99 -31.04
CA VAL A 38 -3.16 -0.14 -32.18
C VAL A 38 -4.66 -0.24 -32.42
N SER A 39 -5.25 -1.44 -32.35
CA SER A 39 -6.69 -1.64 -32.47
C SER A 39 -7.48 -0.90 -31.37
N TYR A 40 -7.03 -0.98 -30.11
CA TYR A 40 -7.65 -0.21 -29.03
C TYR A 40 -7.53 1.30 -29.24
N PHE A 41 -6.40 1.79 -29.71
CA PHE A 41 -6.21 3.21 -29.96
C PHE A 41 -7.13 3.72 -31.09
N GLN A 42 -7.26 2.95 -32.16
CA GLN A 42 -8.18 3.25 -33.27
C GLN A 42 -9.64 3.30 -32.79
N ARG A 43 -10.07 2.30 -32.01
CA ARG A 43 -11.42 2.25 -31.42
C ARG A 43 -11.66 3.42 -30.46
N ALA A 44 -10.67 3.79 -29.64
CA ALA A 44 -10.80 4.90 -28.72
C ALA A 44 -11.01 6.24 -29.44
N LEU A 45 -10.26 6.51 -30.52
CA LEU A 45 -10.41 7.75 -31.29
C LEU A 45 -11.72 7.86 -32.08
N GLN A 46 -12.40 6.75 -32.33
CA GLN A 46 -13.76 6.74 -32.91
C GLN A 46 -14.84 7.13 -31.88
N HIS A 47 -14.54 7.03 -30.59
CA HIS A 47 -15.49 7.36 -29.53
C HIS A 47 -15.59 8.88 -29.32
N THR A 48 -16.82 9.37 -29.15
CA THR A 48 -17.09 10.81 -28.95
C THR A 48 -16.35 11.39 -27.74
N SER A 49 -16.23 10.59 -26.67
CA SER A 49 -15.51 10.93 -25.43
C SER A 49 -14.02 11.28 -25.63
N PHE A 50 -13.37 10.80 -26.69
CA PHE A 50 -11.96 11.07 -26.98
C PHE A 50 -11.73 11.96 -28.21
N HIS A 51 -12.80 12.34 -28.91
CA HIS A 51 -12.70 13.16 -30.12
C HIS A 51 -12.15 14.57 -29.81
N LEU A 52 -12.68 15.21 -28.77
CA LEU A 52 -12.42 16.61 -28.39
C LEU A 52 -11.46 16.77 -27.19
N VAL A 53 -10.71 15.73 -26.82
CA VAL A 53 -9.75 15.85 -25.71
C VAL A 53 -8.47 16.58 -26.13
N SER A 54 -7.76 17.14 -25.15
CA SER A 54 -6.48 17.83 -25.36
C SER A 54 -5.44 16.92 -26.02
N LEU A 55 -4.46 17.54 -26.67
CA LEU A 55 -3.37 16.79 -27.32
C LEU A 55 -2.67 15.86 -26.34
N GLU A 56 -2.32 16.35 -25.15
CA GLU A 56 -1.69 15.58 -24.07
C GLU A 56 -2.48 14.31 -23.74
N LYS A 57 -3.80 14.40 -23.55
CA LYS A 57 -4.66 13.23 -23.30
C LYS A 57 -4.65 12.23 -24.46
N LYS A 58 -4.55 12.71 -25.71
CA LYS A 58 -4.42 11.83 -26.89
C LYS A 58 -3.06 11.12 -26.93
N GLU A 59 -1.98 11.74 -26.45
CA GLU A 59 -0.68 11.07 -26.33
C GLU A 59 -0.73 9.98 -25.26
N LEU A 60 -1.31 10.28 -24.11
CA LEU A 60 -1.48 9.31 -23.01
C LEU A 60 -2.43 8.16 -23.36
N LEU A 61 -3.41 8.40 -24.22
CA LEU A 61 -4.34 7.38 -24.70
C LEU A 61 -3.58 6.21 -25.35
N GLY A 62 -2.57 6.50 -26.17
CA GLY A 62 -1.71 5.48 -26.77
C GLY A 62 -0.96 4.65 -25.71
N GLY A 63 -0.43 5.31 -24.68
CA GLY A 63 0.17 4.63 -23.54
C GLY A 63 -0.83 3.75 -22.79
N CYS A 64 -2.04 4.25 -22.53
CA CYS A 64 -3.10 3.48 -21.88
C CYS A 64 -3.46 2.23 -22.67
N CYS A 65 -3.53 2.31 -24.01
CA CYS A 65 -3.76 1.14 -24.87
C CYS A 65 -2.66 0.09 -24.70
N VAL A 66 -1.38 0.48 -24.77
CA VAL A 66 -0.25 -0.44 -24.56
C VAL A 66 -0.29 -1.05 -23.16
N PHE A 67 -0.58 -0.24 -22.14
CA PHE A 67 -0.69 -0.70 -20.76
C PHE A 67 -1.81 -1.74 -20.57
N VAL A 68 -3.00 -1.49 -21.12
CA VAL A 68 -4.12 -2.45 -21.08
C VAL A 68 -3.76 -3.76 -21.76
N THR A 69 -3.17 -3.68 -22.96
CA THR A 69 -2.72 -4.87 -23.70
C THR A 69 -1.69 -5.66 -22.88
N CYS A 70 -0.71 -4.99 -22.27
CA CYS A 70 0.25 -5.65 -21.39
C CYS A 70 -0.44 -6.39 -20.25
N ARG A 71 -1.44 -5.79 -19.61
CA ARG A 71 -2.19 -6.43 -18.52
C ARG A 71 -2.98 -7.65 -18.96
N GLN A 72 -3.60 -7.62 -20.14
CA GLN A 72 -4.36 -8.73 -20.68
C GLN A 72 -3.50 -9.95 -21.00
N HIS A 73 -2.23 -9.73 -21.32
CA HIS A 73 -1.25 -10.79 -21.59
C HIS A 73 -0.32 -11.09 -20.41
N ASN A 74 -0.67 -10.67 -19.19
CA ASN A 74 0.15 -10.85 -17.97
C ASN A 74 1.59 -10.30 -18.09
N TRP A 75 1.82 -9.31 -18.95
CA TRP A 75 3.10 -8.62 -19.05
C TRP A 75 3.25 -7.61 -17.91
N PRO A 76 4.30 -7.71 -17.08
CA PRO A 76 4.41 -7.00 -15.80
C PRO A 76 4.83 -5.53 -15.95
N LEU A 77 4.06 -4.75 -16.72
CA LEU A 77 4.24 -3.32 -16.88
C LEU A 77 3.51 -2.55 -15.77
N THR A 78 4.23 -1.65 -15.10
CA THR A 78 3.64 -0.77 -14.07
C THR A 78 3.23 0.57 -14.66
N MET A 79 2.22 1.22 -14.04
CA MET A 79 1.82 2.58 -14.44
C MET A 79 2.98 3.58 -14.27
N GLY A 80 3.83 3.41 -13.26
CA GLY A 80 5.01 4.27 -13.06
C GLY A 80 6.01 4.16 -14.22
N THR A 81 6.27 2.96 -14.71
CA THR A 81 7.18 2.72 -15.84
C THR A 81 6.69 3.44 -17.10
N ILE A 82 5.42 3.27 -17.45
CA ILE A 82 4.86 3.90 -18.66
C ILE A 82 4.77 5.43 -18.52
N CYS A 83 4.42 5.94 -17.33
CA CYS A 83 4.45 7.38 -17.08
C CYS A 83 5.86 7.95 -17.21
N SER A 84 6.87 7.22 -16.75
CA SER A 84 8.28 7.65 -16.88
C SER A 84 8.73 7.69 -18.34
N LEU A 85 8.37 6.67 -19.14
CA LEU A 85 8.69 6.63 -20.58
C LEU A 85 7.98 7.72 -21.38
N LEU A 86 6.77 8.09 -20.98
CA LEU A 86 5.96 9.13 -21.63
C LEU A 86 6.16 10.52 -21.03
N TYR A 87 7.02 10.68 -20.02
CA TYR A 87 7.20 11.92 -19.26
C TYR A 87 5.87 12.51 -18.76
N ALA A 88 4.98 11.64 -18.28
CA ALA A 88 3.59 11.95 -17.95
C ALA A 88 3.34 12.01 -16.44
N LYS A 89 2.38 12.85 -16.04
CA LYS A 89 1.86 12.87 -14.66
C LYS A 89 0.98 11.65 -14.40
N GLN A 90 1.24 10.95 -13.30
CA GLN A 90 0.55 9.70 -12.95
C GLN A 90 -0.96 9.88 -12.76
N GLU A 91 -1.40 10.99 -12.17
CA GLU A 91 -2.82 11.31 -11.98
C GLU A 91 -3.55 11.49 -13.31
N LEU A 92 -2.92 12.18 -14.26
CA LEU A 92 -3.48 12.38 -15.60
C LEU A 92 -3.56 11.06 -16.34
N PHE A 93 -2.49 10.24 -16.30
CA PHE A 93 -2.50 8.91 -16.90
C PHE A 93 -3.61 8.03 -16.31
N ALA A 94 -3.76 8.02 -14.98
CA ALA A 94 -4.81 7.25 -14.30
C ALA A 94 -6.22 7.68 -14.75
N SER A 95 -6.47 8.99 -14.88
CA SER A 95 -7.76 9.50 -15.36
C SER A 95 -8.08 9.03 -16.79
N VAL A 96 -7.10 9.11 -17.70
CA VAL A 96 -7.27 8.67 -19.10
C VAL A 96 -7.45 7.15 -19.17
N TYR A 97 -6.69 6.40 -18.37
CA TYR A 97 -6.81 4.94 -18.28
C TYR A 97 -8.21 4.50 -17.82
N LEU A 98 -8.75 5.12 -16.76
CA LEU A 98 -10.08 4.80 -16.25
C LEU A 98 -11.17 5.14 -17.28
N SER A 99 -11.05 6.28 -17.96
CA SER A 99 -11.95 6.61 -19.07
C SER A 99 -11.84 5.58 -20.19
N LEU A 100 -10.63 5.22 -20.65
CA LEU A 100 -10.45 4.24 -21.71
C LEU A 100 -11.09 2.90 -21.36
N GLN A 101 -10.85 2.40 -20.15
CA GLN A 101 -11.39 1.14 -19.67
C GLN A 101 -12.93 1.15 -19.66
N LYS A 102 -13.52 2.24 -19.17
CA LYS A 102 -14.98 2.41 -19.11
C LYS A 102 -15.61 2.49 -20.50
N GLU A 103 -15.11 3.39 -21.35
CA GLU A 103 -15.74 3.70 -22.64
C GLU A 103 -15.58 2.55 -23.66
N LEU A 104 -14.48 1.79 -23.60
CA LEU A 104 -14.29 0.62 -24.46
C LEU A 104 -14.77 -0.70 -23.86
N GLY A 105 -15.31 -0.68 -22.63
CA GLY A 105 -15.81 -1.88 -21.94
C GLY A 105 -14.73 -2.96 -21.74
N LEU A 106 -13.49 -2.55 -21.45
CA LEU A 106 -12.36 -3.48 -21.40
C LEU A 106 -12.28 -4.17 -20.03
N SER A 107 -12.20 -5.51 -20.06
CA SER A 107 -11.79 -6.28 -18.90
C SER A 107 -10.26 -6.27 -18.81
N VAL A 108 -9.74 -5.69 -17.73
CA VAL A 108 -8.30 -5.52 -17.50
C VAL A 108 -7.90 -6.27 -16.23
N PRO A 109 -7.09 -7.35 -16.34
CA PRO A 109 -6.62 -8.10 -15.18
C PRO A 109 -5.76 -7.26 -14.22
N ALA A 110 -5.76 -7.67 -12.95
CA ALA A 110 -4.82 -7.16 -11.97
C ALA A 110 -3.37 -7.49 -12.35
N LEU A 111 -2.41 -6.73 -11.81
CA LEU A 111 -0.99 -7.00 -12.06
C LEU A 111 -0.60 -8.34 -11.44
N SER A 112 -0.03 -9.24 -12.25
CA SER A 112 0.58 -10.47 -11.76
C SER A 112 1.79 -10.13 -10.88
N LEU A 113 1.69 -10.41 -9.57
CA LEU A 113 2.82 -10.25 -8.64
C LEU A 113 3.95 -11.20 -9.00
N ALA A 114 3.63 -12.40 -9.49
CA ALA A 114 4.63 -13.40 -9.84
C ALA A 114 5.52 -12.92 -10.99
N ASP A 115 4.91 -12.36 -12.04
CA ASP A 115 5.67 -11.86 -13.19
C ASP A 115 6.38 -10.54 -12.86
N LEU A 116 5.80 -9.73 -11.96
CA LEU A 116 6.47 -8.55 -11.43
C LEU A 116 7.72 -8.93 -10.63
N VAL A 117 7.67 -9.95 -9.76
CA VAL A 117 8.83 -10.45 -9.01
C VAL A 117 9.93 -10.85 -9.99
N LYS A 118 9.62 -11.71 -10.97
CA LYS A 118 10.59 -12.15 -11.97
C LYS A 118 11.23 -10.96 -12.69
N THR A 119 10.41 -10.04 -13.21
CA THR A 119 10.90 -8.92 -14.01
C THR A 119 11.68 -7.90 -13.19
N HIS A 120 11.22 -7.60 -11.97
CA HIS A 120 11.94 -6.68 -11.09
C HIS A 120 13.29 -7.26 -10.69
N LEU A 121 13.35 -8.54 -10.30
CA LEU A 121 14.60 -9.18 -9.93
C LEU A 121 15.55 -9.30 -11.12
N ASN A 122 15.07 -9.53 -12.34
CA ASN A 122 15.94 -9.60 -13.53
C ASN A 122 16.77 -8.33 -13.76
N SER A 123 16.33 -7.17 -13.24
CA SER A 123 17.09 -5.93 -13.32
C SER A 123 18.24 -5.83 -12.31
N PHE A 124 18.33 -6.75 -11.35
CA PHE A 124 19.30 -6.66 -10.26
C PHE A 124 20.68 -7.09 -10.72
N ARG A 125 21.69 -6.35 -10.30
CA ARG A 125 23.10 -6.63 -10.61
C ARG A 125 23.74 -7.68 -9.68
N LEU A 126 22.98 -8.31 -8.79
CA LEU A 126 23.47 -9.18 -7.73
C LEU A 126 23.74 -10.64 -8.15
N PHE A 127 23.51 -11.00 -9.42
CA PHE A 127 23.67 -12.39 -9.89
C PHE A 127 25.00 -12.67 -10.61
N GLN A 128 25.82 -11.63 -10.82
CA GLN A 128 27.10 -11.75 -11.49
C GLN A 128 28.16 -11.01 -10.69
N HIS A 129 29.40 -11.48 -10.76
CA HIS A 129 30.52 -10.74 -10.20
C HIS A 129 30.78 -9.48 -11.03
N ALA A 130 30.61 -8.33 -10.39
CA ALA A 130 31.03 -7.03 -10.88
C ALA A 130 32.03 -6.43 -9.89
N ALA A 131 32.94 -5.57 -10.35
CA ALA A 131 33.97 -4.96 -9.50
C ALA A 131 33.39 -4.27 -8.26
N ASP A 132 32.17 -3.74 -8.36
CA ASP A 132 31.49 -2.99 -7.30
C ASP A 132 30.71 -3.89 -6.30
N ILE A 133 30.66 -5.21 -6.51
CA ILE A 133 29.84 -6.13 -5.72
C ILE A 133 30.73 -7.11 -4.95
N PRO A 134 30.78 -7.03 -3.61
CA PRO A 134 31.53 -7.98 -2.80
C PRO A 134 31.11 -9.43 -3.07
N ALA A 135 32.08 -10.36 -3.11
CA ALA A 135 31.81 -11.79 -3.30
C ALA A 135 30.67 -12.37 -2.43
N PRO A 136 30.57 -12.09 -1.11
CA PRO A 136 29.47 -12.63 -0.29
C PRO A 136 28.09 -12.04 -0.61
N PHE A 137 28.00 -11.03 -1.45
CA PHE A 137 26.75 -10.36 -1.83
C PHE A 137 26.19 -10.88 -3.16
N VAL A 138 26.99 -11.63 -3.92
CA VAL A 138 26.51 -12.34 -5.10
C VAL A 138 25.64 -13.52 -4.65
N GLU A 139 24.52 -13.70 -5.35
CA GLU A 139 23.54 -14.72 -5.02
C GLU A 139 23.03 -15.42 -6.27
N ASP A 140 22.56 -16.66 -6.10
CA ASP A 140 21.90 -17.39 -7.16
C ASP A 140 20.52 -16.78 -7.49
N ARG A 141 20.27 -16.59 -8.79
CA ARG A 141 19.05 -15.94 -9.29
C ARG A 141 17.81 -16.75 -8.96
N GLU A 142 17.86 -18.06 -9.12
CA GLU A 142 16.70 -18.93 -8.90
C GLU A 142 16.32 -18.99 -7.43
N LYS A 143 17.31 -19.14 -6.53
CA LYS A 143 17.11 -19.07 -5.08
C LYS A 143 16.52 -17.72 -4.66
N MET A 144 17.05 -16.62 -5.19
CA MET A 144 16.55 -15.28 -4.86
C MET A 144 15.10 -15.10 -5.33
N VAL A 145 14.76 -15.53 -6.56
CA VAL A 145 13.38 -15.46 -7.09
C VAL A 145 12.44 -16.33 -6.28
N ALA A 146 12.78 -17.59 -6.02
CA ALA A 146 11.94 -18.53 -5.30
C ALA A 146 11.63 -18.03 -3.88
N ARG A 147 12.65 -17.56 -3.15
CA ARG A 147 12.46 -17.04 -1.79
C ARG A 147 11.74 -15.70 -1.77
N THR A 148 11.99 -14.82 -2.75
CA THR A 148 11.24 -13.56 -2.86
C THR A 148 9.76 -13.82 -3.13
N MET A 149 9.44 -14.79 -4.00
CA MET A 149 8.06 -15.19 -4.28
C MET A 149 7.35 -15.62 -3.00
N GLN A 150 7.98 -16.48 -2.19
CA GLN A 150 7.40 -16.96 -0.94
C GLN A 150 7.12 -15.83 0.06
N ILE A 151 8.00 -14.82 0.14
CA ILE A 151 7.81 -13.65 1.00
C ILE A 151 6.71 -12.73 0.46
N VAL A 152 6.57 -12.58 -0.86
CA VAL A 152 5.49 -11.79 -1.48
C VAL A 152 4.13 -12.48 -1.32
N GLU A 153 4.07 -13.80 -1.45
CA GLU A 153 2.89 -14.60 -1.15
C GLU A 153 2.48 -14.46 0.32
N LEU A 154 3.44 -14.58 1.24
CA LEU A 154 3.22 -14.31 2.67
C LEU A 154 2.64 -12.91 2.88
N ALA A 155 3.21 -11.88 2.22
CA ALA A 155 2.72 -10.51 2.31
C ALA A 155 1.25 -10.39 1.84
N SER A 156 0.87 -11.16 0.81
CA SER A 156 -0.50 -11.21 0.30
C SER A 156 -1.45 -11.86 1.31
N GLU A 157 -1.05 -12.99 1.89
CA GLU A 157 -1.81 -13.74 2.89
C GLU A 157 -2.00 -12.96 4.21
N THR A 158 -1.11 -12.00 4.50
CA THR A 158 -1.14 -11.17 5.71
C THR A 158 -1.55 -9.72 5.45
N TRP A 159 -2.35 -9.45 4.42
CA TRP A 159 -2.96 -8.14 4.14
C TRP A 159 -1.99 -6.99 3.82
N LEU A 160 -0.73 -7.27 3.45
CA LEU A 160 0.23 -6.21 3.11
C LEU A 160 0.16 -5.76 1.65
N VAL A 161 -0.44 -6.55 0.77
CA VAL A 161 -0.51 -6.22 -0.66
C VAL A 161 -1.74 -5.38 -1.00
N THR A 162 -2.89 -5.70 -0.40
CA THR A 162 -4.17 -5.10 -0.76
C THR A 162 -4.17 -3.58 -0.60
N GLY A 163 -4.53 -2.86 -1.67
CA GLY A 163 -4.62 -1.41 -1.71
C GLY A 163 -3.27 -0.67 -1.68
N ARG A 164 -2.14 -1.36 -1.92
CA ARG A 164 -0.79 -0.79 -1.83
C ARG A 164 -0.03 -0.94 -3.13
N HIS A 165 0.96 -0.06 -3.33
CA HIS A 165 1.83 -0.15 -4.51
C HIS A 165 2.70 -1.42 -4.41
N PRO A 166 2.72 -2.27 -5.45
CA PRO A 166 3.36 -3.60 -5.36
C PRO A 166 4.89 -3.54 -5.42
N VAL A 167 5.47 -2.60 -6.17
CA VAL A 167 6.94 -2.48 -6.32
C VAL A 167 7.67 -2.35 -4.97
N PRO A 168 7.30 -1.43 -4.05
CA PRO A 168 7.91 -1.37 -2.72
C PRO A 168 7.86 -2.68 -1.91
N ILE A 169 6.82 -3.50 -2.10
CA ILE A 169 6.66 -4.78 -1.40
C ILE A 169 7.65 -5.78 -1.97
N VAL A 170 7.72 -5.89 -3.30
CA VAL A 170 8.68 -6.77 -3.98
C VAL A 170 10.12 -6.36 -3.64
N THR A 171 10.45 -5.07 -3.61
CA THR A 171 11.81 -4.59 -3.26
C THR A 171 12.18 -4.96 -1.80
N ALA A 172 11.25 -4.80 -0.85
CA ALA A 172 11.47 -5.20 0.54
C ALA A 172 11.59 -6.73 0.70
N ALA A 173 10.77 -7.49 -0.02
CA ALA A 173 10.83 -8.95 -0.03
C ALA A 173 12.14 -9.46 -0.65
N ALA A 174 12.62 -8.83 -1.72
CA ALA A 174 13.88 -9.17 -2.36
C ALA A 174 15.08 -8.93 -1.42
N PHE A 175 15.05 -7.84 -0.66
CA PHE A 175 16.07 -7.58 0.37
C PHE A 175 16.08 -8.63 1.47
N LEU A 176 14.91 -9.00 2.02
CA LEU A 176 14.82 -10.06 3.04
C LEU A 176 15.22 -11.43 2.49
N SER A 177 14.83 -11.73 1.26
CA SER A 177 15.25 -12.94 0.54
C SER A 177 16.78 -13.02 0.45
N TRP A 178 17.39 -11.96 -0.07
CA TRP A 178 18.84 -11.85 -0.17
C TRP A 178 19.54 -11.93 1.19
N GLN A 179 19.09 -11.19 2.21
CA GLN A 179 19.74 -11.26 3.53
C GLN A 179 19.63 -12.65 4.16
N SER A 180 18.47 -13.29 4.08
CA SER A 180 18.24 -14.58 4.72
C SER A 180 18.95 -15.76 4.05
N LEU A 181 19.36 -15.63 2.78
CA LEU A 181 20.12 -16.68 2.08
C LEU A 181 21.56 -16.79 2.60
N GLN A 182 22.14 -15.68 3.07
CA GLN A 182 23.47 -15.69 3.70
C GLN A 182 23.55 -14.67 4.86
N PRO A 183 22.86 -14.92 5.99
CA PRO A 183 22.67 -13.93 7.05
C PRO A 183 23.96 -13.45 7.68
N ALA A 184 24.93 -14.35 7.88
CA ALA A 184 26.20 -14.03 8.55
C ALA A 184 26.97 -12.89 7.86
N ALA A 185 26.94 -12.85 6.53
CA ALA A 185 27.64 -11.83 5.76
C ALA A 185 26.78 -10.59 5.44
N ARG A 186 25.44 -10.72 5.47
CA ARG A 186 24.53 -9.73 4.87
C ARG A 186 23.70 -8.92 5.86
N LEU A 187 23.63 -9.33 7.13
CA LEU A 187 22.88 -8.61 8.16
C LEU A 187 23.41 -7.20 8.46
N THR A 188 24.69 -6.94 8.20
CA THR A 188 25.30 -5.61 8.35
C THR A 188 24.99 -4.68 7.17
N CYS A 189 24.50 -5.21 6.06
CA CYS A 189 24.12 -4.42 4.89
C CYS A 189 22.77 -3.76 5.11
N THR A 190 22.71 -2.43 4.93
CA THR A 190 21.45 -1.68 5.05
C THR A 190 20.59 -1.82 3.81
N PHE A 191 19.29 -1.59 3.95
CA PHE A 191 18.35 -1.70 2.83
C PHE A 191 18.69 -0.74 1.67
N ALA A 192 19.07 0.51 1.99
CA ALA A 192 19.49 1.48 0.98
C ALA A 192 20.79 1.06 0.27
N ARG A 193 21.76 0.50 1.01
CA ARG A 193 22.99 -0.03 0.42
C ARG A 193 22.71 -1.20 -0.51
N PHE A 194 21.80 -2.10 -0.11
CA PHE A 194 21.35 -3.20 -0.96
C PHE A 194 20.77 -2.69 -2.28
N CYS A 195 19.83 -1.75 -2.26
CA CYS A 195 19.24 -1.18 -3.49
C CYS A 195 20.31 -0.55 -4.41
N LYS A 196 21.27 0.17 -3.83
CA LYS A 196 22.39 0.76 -4.58
C LYS A 196 23.25 -0.31 -5.27
N LEU A 197 23.59 -1.40 -4.56
CA LEU A 197 24.37 -2.51 -5.12
C LEU A 197 23.59 -3.32 -6.16
N ALA A 198 22.29 -3.47 -5.96
CA ALA A 198 21.39 -4.10 -6.92
C ALA A 198 21.16 -3.24 -8.17
N GLY A 199 21.47 -1.94 -8.13
CA GLY A 199 21.27 -1.03 -9.25
C GLY A 199 19.80 -0.62 -9.44
N VAL A 200 19.03 -0.58 -8.35
CA VAL A 200 17.61 -0.22 -8.37
C VAL A 200 17.32 0.96 -7.44
N ASP A 201 16.36 1.79 -7.84
CA ASP A 201 15.87 2.86 -6.98
C ASP A 201 15.18 2.30 -5.75
N LEU A 202 15.34 2.97 -4.62
CA LEU A 202 14.66 2.64 -3.37
C LEU A 202 13.30 3.34 -3.33
N PRO A 203 12.17 2.62 -3.47
CA PRO A 203 10.86 3.26 -3.46
C PRO A 203 10.54 3.84 -2.07
N PRO A 204 9.98 5.04 -1.94
CA PRO A 204 9.78 5.67 -0.63
C PRO A 204 8.99 4.82 0.40
N PRO A 205 7.91 4.09 0.01
CA PRO A 205 7.19 3.25 0.96
C PRO A 205 7.91 1.94 1.33
N ALA A 206 9.04 1.61 0.70
CA ALA A 206 9.66 0.28 0.84
C ALA A 206 10.20 0.04 2.25
N HIS A 207 10.72 1.06 2.94
CA HIS A 207 11.13 0.95 4.35
C HIS A 207 9.97 0.56 5.27
N LEU A 208 8.77 1.10 5.00
CA LEU A 208 7.57 0.75 5.75
C LEU A 208 7.15 -0.69 5.47
N ARG A 209 7.21 -1.13 4.19
CA ARG A 209 6.93 -2.53 3.83
C ARG A 209 7.90 -3.50 4.49
N LEU A 210 9.19 -3.18 4.53
CA LEU A 210 10.21 -3.97 5.21
C LEU A 210 9.91 -4.11 6.71
N LYS A 211 9.55 -3.01 7.37
CA LYS A 211 9.18 -3.02 8.80
C LYS A 211 7.97 -3.92 9.06
N GLU A 212 6.92 -3.79 8.25
CA GLU A 212 5.70 -4.59 8.39
C GLU A 212 5.96 -6.08 8.14
N LEU A 213 6.76 -6.43 7.12
CA LEU A 213 7.17 -7.82 6.84
C LEU A 213 7.94 -8.44 8.01
N LEU A 214 8.88 -7.70 8.60
CA LEU A 214 9.62 -8.16 9.78
C LEU A 214 8.71 -8.37 10.99
N GLU A 215 7.69 -7.51 11.17
CA GLU A 215 6.69 -7.67 12.24
C GLU A 215 5.82 -8.91 12.04
N ILE A 216 5.45 -9.25 10.81
CA ILE A 216 4.74 -10.50 10.48
C ILE A 216 5.61 -11.72 10.77
N LEU A 217 6.87 -11.69 10.32
CA LEU A 217 7.82 -12.79 10.56
C LEU A 217 8.04 -13.01 12.07
N LEU A 218 8.13 -11.94 12.87
CA LEU A 218 8.23 -12.05 14.33
C LEU A 218 6.98 -12.69 14.96
N ARG A 219 5.78 -12.34 14.48
CA ARG A 219 4.54 -12.99 14.94
C ARG A 219 4.45 -14.46 14.56
N MET A 220 4.94 -14.83 13.38
CA MET A 220 5.05 -16.24 12.98
C MET A 220 6.06 -16.97 13.87
N ALA A 221 7.21 -16.35 14.14
CA ALA A 221 8.24 -16.93 14.99
C ALA A 221 7.76 -17.17 16.43
N SER A 222 6.91 -16.30 16.99
CA SER A 222 6.34 -16.51 18.34
C SER A 222 5.44 -17.75 18.44
N LYS A 223 5.00 -18.32 17.32
CA LYS A 223 4.22 -19.57 17.28
C LYS A 223 5.08 -20.83 17.27
N LEU A 224 6.40 -20.70 17.15
CA LEU A 224 7.35 -21.81 17.28
C LEU A 224 7.98 -21.78 18.67
N ALA A 225 7.70 -22.81 19.48
CA ALA A 225 8.15 -22.88 20.88
C ALA A 225 9.67 -22.69 21.02
N TRP A 226 10.46 -23.31 20.15
CA TRP A 226 11.93 -23.21 20.18
C TRP A 226 12.44 -21.81 19.79
N LEU A 227 11.72 -21.05 18.96
CA LEU A 227 12.08 -19.66 18.62
C LEU A 227 11.60 -18.65 19.67
N ARG A 228 10.46 -18.93 20.33
CA ARG A 228 9.89 -18.09 21.37
C ARG A 228 10.87 -17.86 22.54
N VAL A 229 11.68 -18.87 22.88
CA VAL A 229 12.69 -18.81 23.94
C VAL A 229 13.80 -17.79 23.65
N PHE A 230 14.08 -17.50 22.37
CA PHE A 230 15.19 -16.64 21.97
C PHE A 230 14.86 -15.13 21.94
N ASN A 231 13.65 -14.70 22.33
CA ASN A 231 13.22 -13.29 22.31
C ASN A 231 13.66 -12.56 21.03
N MET A 232 13.21 -13.08 19.88
CA MET A 232 13.69 -12.64 18.58
C MET A 232 13.45 -11.15 18.33
N ASP A 233 14.41 -10.52 17.65
CA ASP A 233 14.30 -9.15 17.18
C ASP A 233 14.25 -9.10 15.64
N LYS A 234 14.08 -7.89 15.10
CA LYS A 234 13.97 -7.65 13.65
C LYS A 234 15.22 -8.06 12.86
N LYS A 235 16.38 -8.22 13.50
CA LYS A 235 17.64 -8.64 12.85
C LYS A 235 17.83 -10.16 12.97
N THR A 236 17.53 -10.76 14.13
CA THR A 236 17.72 -12.18 14.36
C THR A 236 16.69 -13.02 13.63
N VAL A 237 15.45 -12.53 13.47
CA VAL A 237 14.39 -13.23 12.71
C VAL A 237 14.78 -13.52 11.25
N VAL A 238 15.62 -12.67 10.65
CA VAL A 238 16.08 -12.83 9.27
C VAL A 238 16.83 -14.14 9.05
N LYS A 239 17.53 -14.65 10.07
CA LYS A 239 18.26 -15.92 10.01
C LYS A 239 17.33 -17.14 9.87
N HIS A 240 16.10 -17.01 10.33
CA HIS A 240 15.12 -18.09 10.42
C HIS A 240 14.02 -17.98 9.36
N ILE A 241 14.13 -17.04 8.41
CA ILE A 241 13.14 -16.87 7.34
C ILE A 241 12.97 -18.16 6.53
N GLY A 242 14.04 -18.94 6.31
CA GLY A 242 13.94 -20.25 5.64
C GLY A 242 12.96 -21.18 6.36
N ASP A 243 13.15 -21.39 7.66
CA ASP A 243 12.32 -22.26 8.50
C ASP A 243 10.87 -21.74 8.59
N LEU A 244 10.70 -20.43 8.74
CA LEU A 244 9.38 -19.79 8.81
C LEU A 244 8.59 -19.95 7.51
N LEU A 245 9.25 -19.79 6.36
CA LEU A 245 8.60 -19.94 5.06
C LEU A 245 8.27 -21.41 4.76
N GLN A 246 9.12 -22.35 5.17
CA GLN A 246 8.88 -23.79 5.02
C GLN A 246 7.57 -24.24 5.71
N HIS A 247 7.24 -23.63 6.85
CA HIS A 247 6.03 -23.94 7.63
C HIS A 247 4.95 -22.86 7.56
N ARG A 248 5.01 -21.95 6.59
CA ARG A 248 4.17 -20.73 6.55
C ARG A 248 2.67 -20.98 6.68
N ILE A 249 2.14 -22.01 6.02
CA ILE A 249 0.69 -22.30 6.00
C ILE A 249 0.20 -22.64 7.40
N PHE A 250 0.97 -23.47 8.13
CA PHE A 250 0.66 -23.85 9.50
C PHE A 250 0.81 -22.65 10.45
N LEU A 251 1.90 -21.90 10.33
CA LEU A 251 2.18 -20.75 11.19
C LEU A 251 1.14 -19.63 11.02
N LEU A 252 0.67 -19.40 9.80
CA LEU A 252 -0.39 -18.42 9.55
C LEU A 252 -1.72 -18.85 10.16
N LYS A 253 -2.15 -20.10 9.99
CA LYS A 253 -3.36 -20.62 10.65
C LYS A 253 -3.31 -20.37 12.16
N ASN A 254 -2.20 -20.69 12.81
CA ASN A 254 -2.03 -20.49 14.25
C ASN A 254 -1.87 -19.01 14.66
N ALA A 255 -1.44 -18.14 13.75
CA ALA A 255 -1.36 -16.70 13.98
C ALA A 255 -2.69 -15.97 13.77
N PHE A 256 -3.61 -16.56 12.99
CA PHE A 256 -4.99 -16.09 12.83
C PHE A 256 -5.93 -16.66 13.90
N CYS A 257 -5.68 -17.88 14.38
CA CYS A 257 -6.38 -18.44 15.54
C CYS A 257 -5.95 -17.68 16.81
N LEU A 258 -6.91 -16.96 17.41
CA LEU A 258 -6.78 -16.48 18.78
C LEU A 258 -6.63 -17.71 19.68
N GLU A 259 -5.69 -17.68 20.62
CA GLU A 259 -5.60 -18.70 21.67
C GLU A 259 -6.80 -18.50 22.60
N ASP A 260 -7.95 -19.07 22.25
CA ASP A 260 -9.14 -19.18 23.09
C ASP A 260 -9.12 -20.47 23.94
N GLU A 261 -8.00 -21.20 24.01
CA GLU A 261 -7.91 -22.54 24.63
C GLU A 261 -6.83 -22.68 25.72
N GLU A 262 -6.64 -21.69 26.60
CA GLU A 262 -5.81 -21.87 27.82
C GLU A 262 -6.54 -21.57 29.14
N GLU A 263 -7.88 -21.55 29.18
CA GLU A 263 -8.64 -21.37 30.44
C GLU A 263 -9.69 -22.46 30.73
N GLN A 264 -9.52 -23.67 30.19
CA GLN A 264 -10.39 -24.82 30.50
C GLN A 264 -9.58 -26.11 30.72
N CYS A 265 -8.67 -26.11 31.71
CA CYS A 265 -8.14 -27.34 32.30
C CYS A 265 -7.62 -27.08 33.73
N ALA A 266 -8.50 -26.64 34.63
CA ALA A 266 -8.25 -26.72 36.08
C ALA A 266 -9.56 -26.65 36.87
N ALA A 267 -10.45 -27.62 36.66
CA ALA A 267 -11.52 -27.90 37.62
C ALA A 267 -11.43 -29.37 37.99
N ALA A 268 -10.60 -29.66 39.00
CA ALA A 268 -10.68 -30.92 39.72
C ALA A 268 -12.01 -30.96 40.53
N PRO A 269 -12.72 -32.09 40.57
CA PRO A 269 -13.91 -32.23 41.38
C PRO A 269 -13.50 -32.48 42.84
N SER A 270 -13.77 -31.54 43.74
CA SER A 270 -13.70 -31.81 45.18
C SER A 270 -15.09 -32.24 45.66
N GLU A 271 -15.21 -33.51 46.02
CA GLU A 271 -16.35 -34.06 46.72
C GLU A 271 -16.46 -33.52 48.15
N GLY A 272 -17.71 -33.33 48.61
CA GLY A 272 -18.17 -33.62 49.98
C GLY A 272 -17.85 -32.63 51.09
N SER A 273 -18.82 -31.78 51.48
CA SER A 273 -19.77 -32.06 52.59
C SER A 273 -20.39 -30.76 53.18
N PRO A 274 -21.67 -30.75 53.61
CA PRO A 274 -22.41 -29.53 53.95
C PRO A 274 -22.55 -29.27 55.47
N GLY A 275 -22.70 -28.00 55.86
CA GLY A 275 -23.11 -27.60 57.22
C GLY A 275 -23.21 -26.08 57.42
N SER A 276 -24.43 -25.56 57.52
CA SER A 276 -24.86 -24.15 57.68
C SER A 276 -24.79 -23.64 59.16
N PRO A 277 -25.36 -22.47 59.56
CA PRO A 277 -25.10 -21.03 59.23
C PRO A 277 -24.92 -20.16 60.53
N PRO A 278 -25.39 -18.88 60.65
CA PRO A 278 -24.67 -17.62 60.44
C PRO A 278 -24.54 -16.73 61.71
N ALA A 279 -23.75 -15.64 61.65
CA ALA A 279 -23.87 -14.53 62.61
C ALA A 279 -23.47 -13.18 61.97
N ALA A 280 -24.21 -12.15 62.37
CA ALA A 280 -24.33 -10.83 61.75
C ALA A 280 -23.25 -9.83 62.19
N GLY A 281 -23.10 -8.75 61.41
CA GLY A 281 -22.71 -7.44 61.93
C GLY A 281 -21.77 -6.62 61.05
N GLY A 282 -22.22 -5.42 60.66
CA GLY A 282 -21.34 -4.26 60.50
C GLY A 282 -21.16 -3.71 59.09
N ALA A 283 -22.01 -2.75 58.72
CA ALA A 283 -21.74 -1.79 57.66
C ALA A 283 -20.59 -0.83 58.06
N VAL A 284 -19.84 -0.32 57.08
CA VAL A 284 -19.56 1.11 56.84
C VAL A 284 -18.67 1.23 55.59
N GLN A 285 -19.15 2.07 54.67
CA GLN A 285 -18.45 2.61 53.51
C GLN A 285 -17.74 3.90 53.97
N GLU A 286 -16.46 4.12 53.64
CA GLU A 286 -16.03 5.41 53.08
C GLU A 286 -14.61 5.42 52.47
N LYS A 287 -14.61 6.01 51.27
CA LYS A 287 -13.57 6.62 50.41
C LYS A 287 -12.22 7.01 51.03
N GLY A 288 -11.16 6.76 50.24
CA GLY A 288 -9.89 7.51 50.28
C GLY A 288 -8.88 7.02 49.23
N HIS A 289 -8.70 7.79 48.15
CA HIS A 289 -7.71 7.70 47.04
C HIS A 289 -6.23 7.57 47.51
N PRO A 290 -5.19 7.47 46.62
CA PRO A 290 -5.11 7.27 45.15
C PRO A 290 -4.04 6.20 44.75
N LEU A 291 -3.85 5.92 43.45
CA LEU A 291 -2.54 5.98 42.78
C LEU A 291 -2.61 5.44 41.34
N GLU A 292 -2.11 6.28 40.44
CA GLU A 292 -1.86 5.98 39.04
C GLU A 292 -1.06 4.68 38.88
N GLY A 293 -1.69 3.70 38.26
CA GLY A 293 -1.01 2.54 37.72
C GLY A 293 -1.39 2.41 36.26
N LYS A 294 -0.62 3.03 35.36
CA LYS A 294 -0.54 2.59 33.96
C LYS A 294 -0.01 1.15 33.96
N ARG A 295 -0.87 0.18 34.25
CA ARG A 295 -0.63 -1.22 33.93
C ARG A 295 -0.58 -1.30 32.42
N GLN A 296 0.63 -1.34 31.88
CA GLN A 296 0.87 -1.94 30.58
C GLN A 296 0.34 -3.37 30.68
N ARG A 297 -0.92 -3.57 30.25
CA ARG A 297 -1.37 -4.89 29.85
C ARG A 297 -0.49 -5.26 28.67
N GLU A 298 0.52 -6.10 28.92
CA GLU A 298 1.10 -6.97 27.91
C GLU A 298 -0.05 -7.81 27.36
N GLY A 299 -0.68 -7.23 26.33
CA GLY A 299 -1.98 -7.66 25.84
C GLY A 299 -1.84 -8.92 25.02
N SER A 300 -2.86 -9.76 25.13
CA SER A 300 -3.18 -10.88 24.27
C SER A 300 -2.73 -10.70 22.80
N PRO A 301 -2.35 -11.79 22.10
CA PRO A 301 -1.88 -11.72 20.72
C PRO A 301 -2.88 -10.96 19.85
N ARG A 302 -2.50 -9.77 19.38
CA ARG A 302 -3.37 -8.98 18.50
C ARG A 302 -3.57 -9.74 17.20
N PRO A 303 -4.81 -9.89 16.71
CA PRO A 303 -5.08 -10.62 15.47
C PRO A 303 -4.29 -9.99 14.31
N LEU A 304 -3.91 -10.84 13.34
CA LEU A 304 -3.34 -10.38 12.07
C LEU A 304 -4.43 -9.64 11.29
N LEU A 305 -4.32 -8.31 11.24
CA LEU A 305 -5.24 -7.42 10.54
C LEU A 305 -4.47 -6.51 9.57
N PRO A 306 -5.15 -5.97 8.54
CA PRO A 306 -4.58 -4.91 7.71
C PRO A 306 -3.95 -3.79 8.56
N PRO A 307 -2.72 -3.32 8.26
CA PRO A 307 -2.03 -2.36 9.12
C PRO A 307 -2.79 -1.05 9.37
N CYS A 308 -3.66 -0.64 8.44
CA CYS A 308 -4.52 0.54 8.60
C CYS A 308 -5.61 0.40 9.67
N LEU A 309 -5.97 -0.83 10.05
CA LEU A 309 -6.93 -1.11 11.14
C LEU A 309 -6.23 -1.18 12.50
N ILE A 310 -4.96 -1.60 12.52
CA ILE A 310 -4.16 -1.67 13.76
C ILE A 310 -3.79 -0.26 14.24
N ASN A 311 -3.49 0.64 13.31
CA ASN A 311 -3.12 2.03 13.59
C ASN A 311 -4.03 2.99 12.80
N PRO A 312 -5.31 3.12 13.19
CA PRO A 312 -6.23 4.00 12.47
C PRO A 312 -5.76 5.45 12.58
N ARG A 313 -5.85 6.19 11.47
CA ARG A 313 -5.65 7.64 11.51
C ARG A 313 -6.68 8.23 12.48
N LYS A 314 -6.21 9.10 13.39
CA LYS A 314 -7.09 9.83 14.30
C LYS A 314 -8.10 10.60 13.45
N ARG A 315 -9.37 10.16 13.44
CA ARG A 315 -10.46 10.96 12.91
C ARG A 315 -10.92 11.88 14.02
N LEU A 316 -10.85 13.18 13.78
CA LEU A 316 -11.64 14.13 14.55
C LEU A 316 -13.10 13.70 14.36
N ARG A 317 -13.74 13.25 15.43
CA ARG A 317 -15.19 13.12 15.42
C ARG A 317 -15.72 14.55 15.45
N THR A 318 -16.31 14.99 14.34
CA THR A 318 -17.24 16.12 14.40
C THR A 318 -18.26 15.77 15.48
N ALA A 319 -18.48 16.66 16.44
CA ALA A 319 -19.55 16.48 17.40
C ALA A 319 -20.83 16.20 16.62
N ALA A 320 -21.64 15.23 17.08
CA ALA A 320 -22.93 14.99 16.44
C ALA A 320 -23.68 16.32 16.37
N LEU A 321 -24.16 16.68 15.18
CA LEU A 321 -25.01 17.86 14.98
C LEU A 321 -26.07 17.83 16.06
N SER A 322 -26.11 18.89 16.87
CA SER A 322 -27.14 19.01 17.88
C SER A 322 -28.51 19.10 17.18
N ALA A 323 -29.58 18.78 17.90
CA ALA A 323 -30.94 18.92 17.35
C ALA A 323 -31.21 20.36 16.84
N SER A 324 -30.56 21.36 17.45
CA SER A 324 -30.55 22.76 17.01
C SER A 324 -29.84 22.98 15.66
N ASP A 325 -28.70 22.30 15.41
CA ASP A 325 -27.97 22.44 14.14
C ASP A 325 -28.70 21.77 12.96
N SER A 326 -29.57 20.80 13.27
CA SER A 326 -30.38 20.09 12.27
C SER A 326 -31.69 20.82 11.94
N ALA A 327 -32.04 21.85 12.71
CA ALA A 327 -33.22 22.67 12.53
C ALA A 327 -32.97 23.91 11.65
N ILE A 328 -31.74 24.08 11.16
CA ILE A 328 -31.36 25.20 10.30
C ILE A 328 -31.93 24.97 8.89
N THR A 329 -32.93 25.74 8.49
CA THR A 329 -33.62 25.68 7.19
C THR A 329 -33.03 26.65 6.16
N GLY A 330 -32.31 27.68 6.61
CA GLY A 330 -31.77 28.75 5.76
C GLY A 330 -32.75 29.89 5.50
N ASP A 331 -33.98 29.79 6.03
CA ASP A 331 -35.02 30.82 5.95
C ASP A 331 -35.16 31.58 7.28
N GLU A 332 -34.25 31.37 8.22
CA GLU A 332 -34.27 32.06 9.51
C GLU A 332 -34.09 33.57 9.33
N PRO A 333 -34.86 34.39 10.07
CA PRO A 333 -34.65 35.84 10.04
C PRO A 333 -33.28 36.17 10.63
N ILE A 334 -32.41 36.77 9.83
CA ILE A 334 -31.11 37.26 10.26
C ILE A 334 -31.32 38.65 10.86
N SER A 335 -31.10 38.80 12.17
CA SER A 335 -31.20 40.11 12.83
C SER A 335 -30.12 41.08 12.37
N ASP A 336 -30.42 42.37 12.32
CA ASP A 336 -29.42 43.41 11.99
C ASP A 336 -28.18 43.34 12.90
N SER A 337 -28.34 42.99 14.19
CA SER A 337 -27.21 42.80 15.12
C SER A 337 -26.26 41.64 14.74
N GLU A 338 -26.78 40.58 14.09
CA GLU A 338 -25.99 39.46 13.58
C GLU A 338 -25.19 39.88 12.33
N ILE A 339 -25.70 40.84 11.56
CA ILE A 339 -25.02 41.39 10.39
C ILE A 339 -23.97 42.42 10.82
N GLU A 340 -24.31 43.27 11.79
CA GLU A 340 -23.44 44.33 12.32
C GLU A 340 -22.12 43.81 12.89
N GLN A 341 -22.07 42.59 13.44
CA GLN A 341 -20.82 42.00 13.94
C GLN A 341 -19.76 41.77 12.84
N TYR A 342 -20.19 41.67 11.57
CA TYR A 342 -19.28 41.55 10.42
C TYR A 342 -18.86 42.91 9.87
N LEU A 343 -19.52 44.00 10.29
CA LEU A 343 -19.18 45.36 9.91
C LEU A 343 -18.14 45.92 10.88
N ARG A 344 -17.10 46.53 10.31
CA ARG A 344 -16.09 47.19 11.15
C ARG A 344 -16.67 48.44 11.79
N GLY A 345 -16.39 48.60 13.08
CA GLY A 345 -16.77 49.80 13.81
C GLY A 345 -16.05 51.06 13.30
N PRO A 346 -16.57 52.26 13.60
CA PRO A 346 -15.95 53.53 13.19
C PRO A 346 -14.51 53.71 13.70
N GLU A 347 -14.20 53.14 14.87
CA GLU A 347 -12.85 53.13 15.45
C GLU A 347 -11.91 52.19 14.70
N GLU A 348 -12.35 50.99 14.35
CA GLU A 348 -11.59 50.04 13.54
C GLU A 348 -11.32 50.58 12.14
N ILE A 349 -12.29 51.29 11.53
CA ILE A 349 -12.10 51.97 10.24
C ILE A 349 -11.05 53.07 10.35
N ARG A 350 -11.07 53.88 11.42
CA ARG A 350 -10.06 54.92 11.66
C ARG A 350 -8.67 54.31 11.89
N ALA A 351 -8.58 53.26 12.70
CA ALA A 351 -7.34 52.53 12.93
C ALA A 351 -6.80 51.90 11.64
N PHE A 352 -7.66 51.28 10.84
CA PHE A 352 -7.30 50.69 9.55
C PHE A 352 -6.84 51.74 8.53
N ARG A 353 -7.53 52.90 8.43
CA ARG A 353 -7.10 54.02 7.56
C ARG A 353 -5.76 54.58 8.01
N LYS A 354 -5.54 54.73 9.32
CA LYS A 354 -4.26 55.18 9.88
C LYS A 354 -3.15 54.19 9.59
N ALA A 355 -3.37 52.89 9.76
CA ALA A 355 -2.38 51.86 9.44
C ALA A 355 -2.07 51.79 7.94
N LYS A 356 -3.07 51.98 7.07
CA LYS A 356 -2.90 51.96 5.61
C LYS A 356 -2.23 53.23 5.06
N ALA A 357 -2.36 54.37 5.74
CA ALA A 357 -1.69 55.62 5.35
C ALA A 357 -0.19 55.66 5.67
N TRP A 358 0.34 54.62 6.36
CA TRP A 358 1.75 54.45 6.69
C TRP A 358 2.45 53.40 5.81
N GLN A 359 1.75 52.86 4.80
CA GLN A 359 2.32 52.18 3.63
C GLN A 359 2.36 53.16 2.46
#